data_AF-A0A6G3S1S1-F1
#
_entry.id   AF-A0A6G3S1S1-F1
#
_cell.length_a   1.000
_cell.length_b   1.000
_cell.length_c   1.000
_cell.angle_alpha   90.00
_cell.angle_beta   90.00
_cell.angle_gamma   90.00
#
_symmetry.space_group_name_H-M   'P 1'
#
loop_
_entity.id
_entity.type
_entity.pdbx_description
1 polymer ?
#
loop_
_entity_poly.entity_id
_entity_poly.type
_entity_poly.pdbx_seq_one_letter_code
_entity_poly.pdbx_strand_id
1 'polypeptide(L)' 'MQSKVQQPSSPPAGGADVIDVEQAEAALVEHYPRLVRLAYLVLPPGLGRNRRVLTAHSVTQRALPRGRTAGA' A
#
# COMPACT_ATOMS: atom_id res chain seq x y z
N MET A 1 -21.29 -48.62 10.82
CA MET A 1 -19.99 -48.13 11.36
C MET A 1 -19.19 -47.54 10.20
N GLN A 2 -19.07 -46.20 10.14
CA GLN A 2 -17.91 -45.46 9.58
C GLN A 2 -18.28 -43.97 9.52
N SER A 3 -17.96 -43.27 10.60
CA SER A 3 -18.04 -41.81 10.70
C SER A 3 -16.81 -41.22 10.02
N LYS A 4 -16.97 -40.59 8.87
CA LYS A 4 -15.90 -39.85 8.20
C LYS A 4 -15.69 -38.54 8.97
N VAL A 5 -14.66 -38.49 9.81
CA VAL A 5 -14.23 -37.27 10.50
C VAL A 5 -13.77 -36.28 9.42
N GLN A 6 -14.61 -35.28 9.16
CA GLN A 6 -14.23 -34.13 8.35
C GLN A 6 -13.26 -33.30 9.21
N GLN A 7 -11.97 -33.42 8.94
CA GLN A 7 -10.97 -32.54 9.54
C GLN A 7 -11.24 -31.10 9.07
N PRO A 8 -11.27 -30.10 9.95
CA PRO A 8 -11.30 -28.70 9.54
C PRO A 8 -9.98 -28.39 8.85
N SER A 9 -10.05 -28.04 7.56
CA SER A 9 -8.93 -27.53 6.80
C SER A 9 -8.33 -26.34 7.55
N SER A 10 -7.13 -26.50 8.12
CA SER A 10 -6.39 -25.38 8.67
C SER A 10 -6.11 -24.38 7.54
N PRO A 11 -6.26 -23.06 7.77
CA PRO A 11 -5.79 -22.07 6.80
C PRO A 11 -4.27 -22.25 6.64
N PRO A 12 -3.71 -22.09 5.43
CA PRO A 12 -2.27 -22.13 5.25
C PRO A 12 -1.64 -20.97 6.04
N ALA A 13 -1.09 -21.30 7.21
CA ALA A 13 -0.14 -20.46 7.90
C ALA A 13 1.18 -20.56 7.14
N GLY A 14 1.73 -19.42 6.71
CA GLY A 14 3.12 -19.33 6.30
C GLY A 14 3.35 -19.25 4.79
N GLY A 15 2.92 -18.15 4.20
CA GLY A 15 3.56 -17.56 3.03
C GLY A 15 3.38 -16.07 3.15
N ALA A 16 4.44 -15.34 3.49
CA ALA A 16 4.48 -13.91 3.16
C ALA A 16 4.45 -13.88 1.64
N ASP A 17 3.23 -13.76 1.11
CA ASP A 17 2.93 -13.79 -0.31
C ASP A 17 3.80 -12.71 -0.94
N VAL A 18 4.71 -13.11 -1.82
CA VAL A 18 5.55 -12.16 -2.54
C VAL A 18 4.59 -11.40 -3.44
N ILE A 19 4.13 -10.24 -2.97
CA ILE A 19 3.17 -9.42 -3.70
C ILE A 19 3.82 -9.06 -5.02
N ASP A 20 3.14 -9.43 -6.11
CA ASP A 20 3.57 -9.08 -7.46
C ASP A 20 3.72 -7.55 -7.59
N VAL A 21 4.76 -7.10 -8.28
CA VAL A 21 5.10 -5.68 -8.38
C VAL A 21 3.97 -4.90 -9.06
N GLU A 22 3.36 -5.45 -10.09
CA GLU A 22 2.24 -4.81 -10.80
C GLU A 22 1.01 -4.73 -9.90
N GLN A 23 0.72 -5.79 -9.14
CA GLN A 23 -0.37 -5.81 -8.16
C GLN A 23 -0.14 -4.76 -7.05
N ALA A 24 1.09 -4.62 -6.58
CA ALA A 24 1.47 -3.62 -5.58
C ALA A 24 1.33 -2.19 -6.14
N GLU A 25 1.80 -1.95 -7.37
CA GLU A 25 1.67 -0.66 -8.05
C GLU A 25 0.20 -0.27 -8.26
N ALA A 26 -0.64 -1.21 -8.71
CA ALA A 26 -2.07 -0.99 -8.90
C ALA A 26 -2.76 -0.58 -7.59
N ALA A 27 -2.50 -1.30 -6.50
CA ALA A 27 -3.05 -0.96 -5.18
C ALA A 27 -2.60 0.44 -4.70
N LEU A 28 -1.36 0.83 -4.99
CA LEU A 28 -0.84 2.15 -4.63
C LEU A 28 -1.49 3.27 -5.44
N VAL A 29 -1.70 3.07 -6.75
CA VAL A 29 -2.39 4.05 -7.62
C VAL A 29 -3.85 4.21 -7.20
N GLU A 30 -4.54 3.09 -6.92
CA GLU A 30 -5.92 3.09 -6.43
C GLU A 30 -6.05 3.86 -5.10
N HIS A 31 -5.06 3.73 -4.22
CA HIS A 31 -5.08 4.36 -2.90
C HIS A 31 -4.38 5.73 -2.84
N TYR A 32 -3.88 6.23 -3.96
CA TYR A 32 -3.16 7.50 -4.02
C TYR A 32 -3.91 8.70 -3.39
N PRO A 33 -5.22 8.93 -3.66
CA PRO A 33 -5.94 10.04 -3.06
C PRO A 33 -5.99 9.97 -1.52
N ARG A 34 -6.08 8.75 -0.97
CA ARG A 34 -6.11 8.53 0.48
C ARG A 34 -4.75 8.83 1.11
N LEU A 35 -3.66 8.40 0.46
CA LEU A 35 -2.30 8.67 0.91
C LEU A 35 -1.98 10.17 0.90
N VAL A 36 -2.37 10.88 -0.17
CA VAL A 36 -2.23 12.34 -0.25
C VAL A 36 -3.01 13.05 0.86
N ARG A 37 -4.21 12.57 1.18
CA ARG A 37 -5.04 13.15 2.25
C ARG A 37 -4.40 12.96 3.62
N LEU A 38 -3.80 11.80 3.90
CA LEU A 38 -3.04 11.57 5.13
C LEU A 38 -1.84 12.51 5.22
N ALA A 39 -1.04 12.62 4.15
CA ALA A 39 0.10 13.53 4.13
C ALA A 39 -0.32 14.99 4.35
N TYR A 40 -1.42 15.44 3.76
CA TYR A 40 -1.94 16.79 3.95
C TYR A 40 -2.32 17.10 5.40
N LEU A 41 -2.90 16.13 6.12
CA LEU A 41 -3.29 16.29 7.52
C LEU A 41 -2.09 16.32 8.48
N VAL A 42 -0.96 15.72 8.10
CA VAL A 42 0.27 15.72 8.91
C VAL A 42 1.09 17.00 8.73
N LEU A 43 0.90 17.72 7.62
CA LEU A 43 1.65 18.95 7.33
C LEU A 43 1.23 20.13 8.23
N PRO A 44 2.19 20.93 8.73
CA PRO A 44 1.89 22.12 9.53
C PRO A 44 0.96 23.11 8.82
N PRO A 45 0.00 23.75 9.55
CA PRO A 45 -1.02 24.60 8.93
C PRO A 45 -0.49 25.94 8.41
N GLY A 46 0.72 26.35 8.82
CA GLY A 46 1.36 27.61 8.39
C GLY A 46 1.76 27.64 6.91
N LEU A 47 1.68 26.51 6.21
CA LEU A 47 1.80 26.44 4.76
C LEU A 47 0.42 26.74 4.16
N GLY A 48 0.30 27.78 3.34
CA GLY A 48 -0.95 28.07 2.63
C GLY A 48 -1.46 26.86 1.83
N ARG A 49 -2.77 26.85 1.52
CA ARG A 49 -3.46 25.68 0.93
C ARG A 49 -2.71 25.05 -0.26
N ASN A 50 -2.29 25.87 -1.23
CA ASN A 50 -1.60 25.38 -2.44
C ASN A 50 -0.25 24.71 -2.12
N ARG A 51 0.51 25.29 -1.19
CA ARG A 51 1.82 24.75 -0.79
C ARG A 51 1.68 23.43 -0.03
N ARG A 52 0.64 23.28 0.79
CA ARG A 52 0.34 21.98 1.46
C ARG A 52 -0.03 20.89 0.48
N VAL A 53 -0.85 21.20 -0.52
CA VAL A 53 -1.26 20.22 -1.54
C VAL A 53 -0.03 19.70 -2.29
N LEU A 54 0.82 20.59 -2.81
CA LEU A 54 2.04 20.19 -3.52
C LEU A 54 3.01 19.40 -2.63
N THR A 55 3.14 19.78 -1.36
CA THR A 55 3.99 19.07 -0.40
C THR A 55 3.42 17.69 -0.05
N ALA A 56 2.09 17.57 0.09
CA ALA A 56 1.44 16.28 0.33
C ALA A 56 1.62 15.32 -0.86
N HIS A 57 1.53 15.84 -2.08
CA HIS A 57 1.84 15.07 -3.29
C HIS A 57 3.30 14.62 -3.30
N SER A 58 4.26 15.51 -3.03
CA SER A 58 5.68 15.15 -3.07
C SER A 58 6.07 14.12 -2.01
N VAL A 59 5.51 14.23 -0.80
CA VAL A 59 5.69 13.24 0.28
C VAL A 59 5.13 11.88 -0.14
N THR A 60 3.91 11.85 -0.67
CA THR A 60 3.28 10.61 -1.14
C THR A 60 4.10 9.98 -2.27
N GLN A 61 4.49 10.77 -3.27
CA GLN A 61 5.31 10.32 -4.40
C GLN A 61 6.73 9.85 -4.03
N ARG A 62 7.24 10.26 -2.85
CA ARG A 62 8.52 9.77 -2.32
C ARG A 62 8.36 8.47 -1.54
N ALA A 63 7.19 8.24 -0.97
CA ALA A 63 6.85 6.99 -0.27
C ALA A 63 6.48 5.86 -1.24
N LEU A 64 6.05 6.18 -2.46
CA LEU A 64 5.81 5.20 -3.51
C LEU A 64 7.13 4.56 -3.97
N PRO A 65 7.15 3.24 -4.24
CA PRO A 65 8.28 2.60 -4.89
C PRO A 65 8.47 3.26 -6.25
N ARG A 66 9.58 3.99 -6.43
CA ARG A 66 10.00 4.42 -7.75
C ARG A 66 10.60 3.18 -8.37
N GLY A 67 9.90 2.58 -9.33
CA GLY A 67 10.26 1.33 -9.98
C GLY A 67 11.76 1.13 -9.98
N ARG A 68 12.25 0.30 -9.05
CA ARG A 68 13.56 -0.29 -9.24
C ARG A 68 13.36 -1.15 -10.46
N THR A 69 13.88 -0.71 -11.61
CA THR A 69 14.48 -1.65 -12.52
C THR A 69 15.29 -2.60 -11.65
N ALA A 70 14.76 -3.81 -11.45
CA ALA A 70 15.47 -4.86 -10.78
C ALA A 70 16.68 -5.12 -11.67
N GLY A 71 17.81 -4.51 -11.30
CA GLY A 71 19.10 -5.00 -11.74
C GLY A 71 19.27 -6.40 -11.16
N ALA A 72 19.01 -7.39 -12.01
CA ALA A 72 19.49 -8.76 -11.93
C ALA A 72 19.47 -9.32 -13.36
#